data_AF-A0A2J8L373-F1
#
_entry.id   AF-A0A2J8L373-F1
#
_cell.length_a   1.000
_cell.length_b   1.000
_cell.length_c   1.000
_cell.angle_alpha   90.00
_cell.angle_beta   90.00
_cell.angle_gamma   90.00
#
_symmetry.space_group_name_H-M   'P 1'
#
loop_
_entity.id
_entity.type
_entity.pdbx_description
1 polymer ?
#
loop_
_entity_poly.entity_id
_entity_poly.type
_entity_poly.pdbx_seq_one_letter_code
_entity_poly.pdbx_strand_id
1 'polypeptide(L)'
;VYAAPKKDSPPKNSVKVDELSLYSVPEGQSKYVEEARSQLEESISQLRHYCEPYTTWCQETYSQTKPKMQSLVQWGLDSYDYLQNAPPGFFPRLGVIGFAGLIGLLLARGSKIKKLVYPPGFMGLAASLYYPQQAIVFAQVSGERLYDWGLRGYIVIEDLWKENFQKPGNVKNSPGTK
;
A
#
# COMPACT_ATOMS: atom_id res chain seq x y z
N VAL A 1 -38.45 -90.08 22.90
CA VAL A 1 -37.03 -90.37 23.17
C VAL A 1 -36.48 -89.21 23.98
N TYR A 2 -35.88 -89.50 25.14
CA TYR A 2 -35.35 -88.51 26.09
C TYR A 2 -34.04 -87.89 25.60
N ALA A 3 -33.79 -86.63 25.98
CA ALA A 3 -32.47 -86.17 26.42
C ALA A 3 -32.64 -85.11 27.52
N ALA A 4 -31.96 -85.34 28.64
CA ALA A 4 -31.96 -84.55 29.87
C ALA A 4 -31.08 -83.28 29.75
N PRO A 5 -31.21 -82.30 30.67
CA PRO A 5 -30.67 -80.95 30.52
C PRO A 5 -29.20 -80.86 30.93
N LYS A 6 -28.43 -80.00 30.26
CA LYS A 6 -27.19 -79.45 30.82
C LYS A 6 -27.36 -77.96 31.04
N LYS A 7 -27.14 -77.59 32.31
CA LYS A 7 -27.01 -76.23 32.82
C LYS A 7 -25.99 -75.48 31.99
N ASP A 8 -26.36 -74.29 31.55
CA ASP A 8 -25.52 -73.09 31.62
C ASP A 8 -26.46 -71.90 31.82
N SER A 9 -26.33 -71.23 32.96
CA SER A 9 -27.08 -70.02 33.29
C SER A 9 -26.49 -68.83 32.53
N PRO A 10 -27.24 -68.11 31.67
CA PRO A 10 -26.83 -66.79 31.25
C PRO A 10 -27.16 -65.79 32.37
N PRO A 11 -26.28 -64.83 32.65
CA PRO A 11 -26.40 -63.95 33.81
C PRO A 11 -27.64 -63.07 33.68
N LYS A 12 -28.41 -62.99 34.77
CA LYS A 12 -29.40 -61.94 35.01
C LYS A 12 -28.67 -60.60 35.12
N ASN A 13 -28.41 -59.94 34.00
CA ASN A 13 -28.10 -58.52 33.96
C ASN A 13 -28.66 -58.00 32.63
N SER A 14 -29.92 -57.58 32.66
CA SER A 14 -30.50 -56.77 31.59
C SER A 14 -29.83 -55.39 31.65
N VAL A 15 -28.67 -55.24 31.00
CA VAL A 15 -28.04 -53.94 30.79
C VAL A 15 -28.93 -53.18 29.81
N LYS A 16 -29.39 -51.97 30.17
CA LYS A 16 -30.26 -51.16 29.31
C LYS A 16 -29.47 -50.71 28.08
N VAL A 17 -30.09 -50.75 26.91
CA VAL A 17 -29.46 -50.35 25.62
C VAL A 17 -29.03 -48.87 25.64
N ASP A 18 -29.69 -48.02 26.42
CA ASP A 18 -29.31 -46.61 26.63
C ASP A 18 -27.91 -46.45 27.26
N GLU A 19 -27.44 -47.42 28.06
CA GLU A 19 -26.10 -47.39 28.66
C GLU A 19 -24.99 -47.87 27.70
N LEU A 20 -25.36 -48.47 26.56
CA LEU A 20 -24.43 -48.92 25.51
C LEU A 20 -24.27 -47.91 24.37
N SER A 21 -24.98 -46.78 24.40
CA SER A 21 -24.80 -45.74 23.40
C SER A 21 -23.44 -45.06 23.60
N LEU A 22 -22.52 -45.25 22.64
CA LEU A 22 -21.19 -44.61 22.58
C LEU A 22 -21.21 -43.07 22.63
N TYR A 23 -22.39 -42.46 22.53
CA TYR A 23 -22.61 -41.02 22.56
C TYR A 23 -23.52 -40.57 23.72
N SER A 24 -23.90 -41.49 24.62
CA SER A 24 -24.64 -41.15 25.84
C SER A 24 -23.72 -40.44 26.84
N VAL A 25 -23.97 -39.16 27.06
CA VAL A 25 -23.31 -38.38 28.11
C VAL A 25 -23.85 -38.87 29.46
N PRO A 26 -22.98 -39.37 30.37
CA PRO A 26 -23.45 -39.90 31.65
C PRO A 26 -24.18 -38.83 32.48
N GLU A 27 -25.35 -39.17 33.04
CA GLU A 27 -26.15 -38.32 33.95
C GLU A 27 -25.48 -38.08 35.33
N GLY A 28 -24.17 -38.31 35.44
CA GLY A 28 -23.38 -37.86 36.57
C GLY A 28 -23.16 -36.36 36.42
N GLN A 29 -23.46 -35.59 37.47
CA GLN A 29 -23.18 -34.15 37.53
C GLN A 29 -21.69 -33.88 37.21
N SER A 30 -21.36 -33.74 35.93
CA SER A 30 -20.11 -33.14 35.48
C SER A 30 -20.25 -31.67 35.83
N LYS A 31 -19.99 -31.37 37.11
CA LYS A 31 -19.72 -30.01 37.53
C LYS A 31 -18.54 -29.61 36.68
N TYR A 32 -18.79 -28.77 35.67
CA TYR A 32 -17.73 -28.07 34.96
C TYR A 32 -17.01 -27.28 36.04
N VAL A 33 -15.97 -27.88 36.60
CA VAL A 33 -15.04 -27.19 37.49
C VAL A 33 -14.27 -26.34 36.52
N GLU A 34 -14.72 -25.10 36.37
CA GLU A 34 -13.92 -24.06 35.75
C GLU A 34 -12.58 -24.10 36.46
N GLU A 35 -11.59 -24.61 35.74
CA GLU A 35 -10.28 -24.95 36.26
C GLU A 35 -9.76 -23.69 36.96
N ALA A 36 -9.41 -23.80 38.25
CA ALA A 36 -9.14 -22.63 39.07
C ALA A 36 -8.09 -21.75 38.37
N ARG A 37 -8.53 -20.57 37.89
CA ARG A 37 -7.81 -19.67 36.97
C ARG A 37 -6.31 -19.83 37.12
N SER A 38 -5.67 -20.48 36.15
CA SER A 38 -4.23 -20.58 36.17
C SER A 38 -3.64 -19.15 36.03
N GLN A 39 -2.49 -18.87 36.65
CA GLN A 39 -1.87 -17.53 36.55
C GLN A 39 -1.60 -17.11 35.09
N LEU A 40 -1.50 -18.09 34.19
CA LEU A 40 -1.39 -17.88 32.74
C LEU A 40 -2.72 -17.41 32.13
N GLU A 41 -3.86 -17.96 32.53
CA GLU A 41 -5.17 -17.50 32.06
C GLU A 41 -5.50 -16.10 32.56
N GLU A 42 -5.12 -15.78 33.80
CA GLU A 42 -5.34 -14.45 34.36
C GLU A 42 -4.46 -13.39 33.66
N SER A 43 -3.20 -13.70 33.35
CA SER A 43 -2.33 -12.81 32.58
C SER A 43 -2.76 -12.67 31.11
N ILE A 44 -3.21 -13.74 30.47
CA ILE A 44 -3.79 -13.69 29.10
C ILE A 44 -5.09 -12.89 29.11
N SER A 45 -5.93 -13.03 30.14
CA SER A 45 -7.17 -12.28 30.29
C SER A 45 -6.91 -10.78 30.51
N GLN A 46 -5.91 -10.43 31.34
CA GLN A 46 -5.47 -9.06 31.54
C GLN A 46 -4.92 -8.43 30.25
N LEU A 47 -4.08 -9.16 29.51
CA LEU A 47 -3.57 -8.72 28.22
C LEU A 47 -4.71 -8.52 27.21
N ARG A 48 -5.67 -9.44 27.16
CA ARG A 48 -6.84 -9.32 26.28
C ARG A 48 -7.66 -8.07 26.62
N HIS A 49 -7.96 -7.82 27.89
CA HIS A 49 -8.68 -6.63 28.31
C HIS A 49 -7.93 -5.33 28.02
N TYR A 50 -6.59 -5.33 28.09
CA TYR A 50 -5.78 -4.19 27.67
C TYR A 50 -5.76 -3.99 26.15
N CYS A 51 -5.79 -5.07 25.37
CA CYS A 51 -5.81 -5.00 23.90
C CYS A 51 -7.21 -4.71 23.32
N GLU A 52 -8.29 -5.09 24.00
CA GLU A 52 -9.68 -4.84 23.62
C GLU A 52 -9.97 -3.38 23.19
N PRO A 53 -9.62 -2.35 23.99
CA PRO A 53 -9.83 -0.95 23.61
C PRO A 53 -8.97 -0.53 22.41
N TYR A 54 -7.79 -1.12 22.23
CA TYR A 54 -6.94 -0.82 21.08
C TYR A 54 -7.48 -1.42 19.78
N THR A 55 -7.98 -2.66 19.85
CA THR A 55 -8.59 -3.32 18.69
C THR A 55 -9.86 -2.61 18.23
N THR A 56 -10.70 -2.17 19.16
CA THR A 56 -11.94 -1.41 18.86
C THR A 56 -11.63 -0.05 18.24
N TRP A 57 -10.66 0.71 18.78
CA TRP A 57 -10.23 1.97 18.20
C TRP A 57 -9.64 1.83 16.79
N CYS A 58 -8.83 0.79 16.57
CA CYS A 58 -8.24 0.50 15.26
C CYS A 58 -9.33 0.11 14.24
N GLN A 59 -10.29 -0.71 14.65
CA GLN A 59 -11.41 -1.13 13.81
C GLN A 59 -12.33 0.05 13.46
N GLU A 60 -12.61 0.95 14.40
CA GLU A 60 -13.38 2.17 14.16
C GLU A 60 -12.64 3.13 13.21
N THR A 61 -11.36 3.41 13.45
CA THR A 61 -10.55 4.27 12.59
C THR A 61 -10.40 3.69 11.18
N TYR A 62 -10.21 2.39 11.07
CA TYR A 62 -10.14 1.69 9.79
C TYR A 62 -11.48 1.77 9.05
N SER A 63 -12.60 1.52 9.73
CA SER A 63 -13.93 1.60 9.11
C SER A 63 -14.30 3.04 8.66
N GLN A 64 -13.80 4.08 9.34
CA GLN A 64 -13.98 5.47 8.90
C GLN A 64 -13.08 5.88 7.72
N THR A 65 -11.86 5.36 7.67
CA THR A 65 -10.88 5.70 6.62
C THR A 65 -11.06 4.86 5.35
N LYS A 66 -11.55 3.62 5.48
CA LYS A 66 -11.86 2.71 4.38
C LYS A 66 -12.76 3.35 3.29
N PRO A 67 -13.91 3.99 3.60
CA PRO A 67 -14.74 4.61 2.57
C PRO A 67 -14.06 5.81 1.90
N LYS A 68 -13.24 6.58 2.63
CA LYS A 68 -12.46 7.69 2.05
C LYS A 68 -11.39 7.20 1.09
N MET A 69 -10.71 6.10 1.43
CA MET A 69 -9.73 5.48 0.54
C MET A 69 -10.41 4.86 -0.67
N GLN A 70 -11.54 4.17 -0.49
CA GLN A 70 -12.32 3.63 -1.59
C GLN A 70 -12.84 4.74 -2.52
N SER A 71 -13.33 5.87 -1.98
CA SER A 71 -13.79 6.98 -2.80
C SER A 71 -12.65 7.66 -3.54
N LEU A 72 -11.45 7.75 -2.95
CA LEU A 72 -10.27 8.32 -3.59
C LEU A 72 -9.73 7.41 -4.70
N VAL A 73 -9.73 6.10 -4.46
CA VAL A 73 -9.37 5.09 -5.47
C VAL A 73 -10.39 5.09 -6.61
N GLN A 74 -11.68 5.15 -6.30
CA GLN A 74 -12.73 5.23 -7.32
C GLN A 74 -12.63 6.53 -8.12
N TRP A 75 -12.46 7.67 -7.44
CA TRP A 75 -12.24 8.95 -8.11
C TRP A 75 -11.00 8.94 -8.99
N GLY A 76 -9.92 8.29 -8.56
CA GLY A 76 -8.70 8.10 -9.34
C GLY A 76 -8.92 7.20 -10.56
N LEU A 77 -9.66 6.10 -10.40
CA LEU A 77 -10.04 5.20 -11.48
C LEU A 77 -10.94 5.90 -12.50
N ASP A 78 -11.96 6.62 -12.04
CA ASP A 78 -12.87 7.38 -12.90
C ASP A 78 -12.13 8.50 -13.64
N SER A 79 -11.20 9.16 -12.96
CA SER A 79 -10.32 10.16 -13.59
C SER A 79 -9.38 9.52 -14.61
N TYR A 80 -8.85 8.34 -14.33
CA TYR A 80 -7.98 7.61 -15.24
C TYR A 80 -8.74 7.14 -16.48
N ASP A 81 -9.92 6.55 -16.32
CA ASP A 81 -10.79 6.14 -17.43
C ASP A 81 -11.18 7.34 -18.30
N TYR A 82 -11.48 8.48 -17.67
CA TYR A 82 -11.75 9.74 -18.37
C TYR A 82 -10.54 10.27 -19.15
N LEU A 83 -9.32 10.12 -18.60
CA LEU A 83 -8.08 10.47 -19.28
C LEU A 83 -7.74 9.50 -20.41
N GLN A 84 -8.08 8.21 -20.24
CA GLN A 84 -7.85 7.16 -21.23
C GLN A 84 -8.79 7.31 -22.44
N ASN A 85 -10.04 7.70 -22.19
CA ASN A 85 -11.07 7.93 -23.22
C ASN A 85 -11.16 9.40 -23.67
N ALA A 86 -10.11 10.20 -23.43
CA ALA A 86 -10.18 11.63 -23.61
C ALA A 86 -10.34 12.04 -25.10
N PRO A 87 -11.28 12.95 -25.43
CA PRO A 87 -11.45 13.44 -26.79
C PRO A 87 -10.20 14.20 -27.26
N PRO A 88 -9.89 14.18 -28.58
CA PRO A 88 -8.70 14.81 -29.12
C PRO A 88 -8.72 16.31 -28.84
N GLY A 89 -7.86 16.75 -27.91
CA GLY A 89 -7.77 18.14 -27.46
C GLY A 89 -7.86 18.36 -25.94
N PHE A 90 -8.10 17.31 -25.14
CA PHE A 90 -8.14 17.44 -23.68
C PHE A 90 -6.75 17.76 -23.07
N PHE A 91 -5.72 16.99 -23.41
CA PHE A 91 -4.37 17.19 -22.85
C PHE A 91 -3.75 18.55 -23.19
N PRO A 92 -3.85 19.08 -24.42
CA PRO A 92 -3.40 20.44 -24.70
C PRO A 92 -4.12 21.49 -23.85
N ARG A 93 -5.43 21.37 -23.65
CA ARG A 93 -6.22 22.32 -22.84
C ARG A 93 -5.89 22.20 -21.35
N LEU A 94 -5.81 20.99 -20.83
CA LEU A 94 -5.42 20.72 -19.44
C LEU A 94 -4.01 21.21 -19.16
N GLY A 95 -3.09 20.96 -20.10
CA GLY A 95 -1.73 21.47 -20.07
C GLY A 95 -1.72 22.99 -19.99
N VAL A 96 -2.38 23.69 -20.92
CA VAL A 96 -2.42 25.16 -20.91
C VAL A 96 -3.03 25.71 -19.61
N ILE A 97 -4.12 25.12 -19.12
CA ILE A 97 -4.75 25.53 -17.85
C ILE A 97 -3.83 25.27 -16.66
N GLY A 98 -3.18 24.11 -16.60
CA GLY A 98 -2.25 23.74 -15.54
C GLY A 98 -0.99 24.62 -15.54
N PHE A 99 -0.40 24.85 -16.71
CA PHE A 99 0.75 25.74 -16.88
C PHE A 99 0.39 27.18 -16.54
N ALA A 100 -0.76 27.68 -17.00
CA ALA A 100 -1.23 29.03 -16.65
C ALA A 100 -1.47 29.18 -15.14
N GLY A 101 -2.04 28.16 -14.49
CA GLY A 101 -2.24 28.13 -13.04
C GLY A 101 -0.92 28.11 -12.26
N LEU A 102 0.05 27.29 -12.70
CA LEU A 102 1.37 27.22 -12.06
C LEU A 102 2.17 28.51 -12.24
N ILE A 103 2.16 29.08 -13.45
CA ILE A 103 2.77 30.39 -13.73
C ILE A 103 2.09 31.48 -12.88
N GLY A 104 0.75 31.46 -12.81
CA GLY A 104 -0.03 32.38 -11.98
C GLY A 104 0.30 32.25 -10.49
N LEU A 105 0.48 31.04 -9.99
CA LEU A 105 0.88 30.79 -8.60
C LEU A 105 2.31 31.27 -8.32
N LEU A 106 3.25 31.04 -9.24
CA LEU A 106 4.62 31.53 -9.12
C LEU A 106 4.70 33.06 -9.16
N LEU A 107 3.84 33.70 -9.95
CA LEU A 107 3.73 35.17 -9.99
C LEU A 107 3.04 35.72 -8.74
N ALA A 108 1.98 35.06 -8.26
CA ALA A 108 1.21 35.46 -7.09
C ALA A 108 1.98 35.28 -5.78
N ARG A 109 2.85 34.27 -5.69
CA ARG A 109 3.66 33.96 -4.49
C ARG A 109 4.84 34.91 -4.26
N GLY A 110 4.82 36.10 -4.86
CA GLY A 110 5.25 37.35 -4.24
C GLY A 110 6.67 37.47 -3.67
N SER A 111 7.59 36.55 -3.99
CA SER A 111 9.00 36.67 -3.60
C SER A 111 9.83 37.07 -4.82
N LYS A 112 11.03 37.62 -4.59
CA LYS A 112 11.88 38.39 -5.52
C LYS A 112 12.13 37.77 -6.92
N ILE A 113 11.72 36.53 -7.14
CA ILE A 113 11.63 35.81 -8.41
C ILE A 113 10.93 36.64 -9.49
N LYS A 114 9.82 37.33 -9.21
CA LYS A 114 9.18 38.20 -10.22
C LYS A 114 10.10 39.33 -10.70
N LYS A 115 10.98 39.84 -9.84
CA LYS A 115 11.94 40.90 -10.20
C LYS A 115 13.10 40.38 -11.04
N LEU A 116 13.40 39.09 -10.94
CA LEU A 116 14.46 38.44 -11.71
C LEU A 116 13.98 37.87 -13.04
N VAL A 117 12.78 37.29 -13.09
CA VAL A 117 12.29 36.59 -14.28
C VAL A 117 11.55 37.52 -15.23
N TYR A 118 10.84 38.53 -14.71
CA TYR A 118 10.01 39.43 -15.52
C TYR A 118 10.84 40.30 -16.50
N PRO A 119 11.93 40.98 -16.09
CA PRO A 119 12.71 41.80 -17.03
C PRO A 119 13.39 41.01 -18.17
N PRO A 120 14.14 39.92 -17.92
CA PRO A 120 14.76 39.16 -19.01
C PRO A 120 13.73 38.39 -19.82
N GLY A 121 12.65 37.89 -19.20
CA GLY A 121 11.55 37.24 -19.93
C GLY A 121 10.84 38.19 -20.89
N PHE A 122 10.53 39.41 -20.43
CA PHE A 122 9.91 40.44 -21.28
C PHE A 122 10.86 40.94 -22.36
N MET A 123 12.14 41.16 -22.03
CA MET A 123 13.14 41.60 -23.01
C MET A 123 13.41 40.52 -24.07
N GLY A 124 13.45 39.24 -23.68
CA GLY A 124 13.55 38.11 -24.60
C GLY A 124 12.33 37.94 -25.49
N LEU A 125 11.11 38.10 -24.95
CA LEU A 125 9.88 38.08 -25.73
C LEU A 125 9.81 39.25 -26.72
N ALA A 126 10.14 40.46 -26.29
CA ALA A 126 10.18 41.64 -27.16
C ALA A 126 11.20 41.46 -28.29
N ALA A 127 12.41 40.96 -27.98
CA ALA A 127 13.43 40.67 -28.97
C ALA A 127 12.98 39.56 -29.95
N SER A 128 12.28 38.53 -29.46
CA SER A 128 11.75 37.45 -30.29
C SER A 128 10.67 37.93 -31.26
N LEU A 129 9.81 38.86 -30.84
CA LEU A 129 8.77 39.44 -31.69
C LEU A 129 9.37 40.40 -32.73
N TYR A 130 10.41 41.15 -32.35
CA TYR A 130 11.06 42.14 -33.21
C TYR A 130 12.00 41.50 -34.25
N TYR A 131 12.65 40.37 -33.92
CA TYR A 131 13.52 39.61 -34.83
C TYR A 131 13.21 38.10 -34.83
N PRO A 132 12.13 37.66 -35.49
CA PRO A 132 11.68 36.27 -35.47
C PRO A 132 12.70 35.30 -36.10
N GLN A 133 13.45 35.73 -37.11
CA GLN A 133 14.46 34.89 -37.79
C GLN A 133 15.62 34.53 -36.85
N GLN A 134 16.06 35.47 -36.02
CA GLN A 134 17.12 35.24 -35.03
C GLN A 134 16.63 34.35 -33.89
N ALA A 135 15.36 34.50 -33.49
CA ALA A 135 14.74 33.66 -32.48
C ALA A 135 14.61 32.20 -32.94
N ILE A 136 14.25 31.94 -34.21
CA ILE A 136 14.15 30.58 -34.75
C ILE A 136 15.52 29.90 -34.77
N VAL A 137 16.56 30.57 -35.26
CA VAL A 137 17.93 30.01 -35.28
C VAL A 137 18.43 29.76 -33.86
N PHE A 138 18.19 30.71 -32.95
CA PHE A 138 18.53 30.53 -31.54
C PHE A 138 17.75 29.37 -30.90
N ALA A 139 16.46 29.20 -31.22
CA ALA A 139 15.63 28.10 -30.73
C ALA A 139 16.11 26.74 -31.24
N GLN A 140 16.54 26.64 -32.50
CA GLN A 140 17.11 25.41 -33.06
C GLN A 140 18.42 25.04 -32.37
N VAL A 141 19.36 26.00 -32.29
CA VAL A 141 20.67 25.77 -31.68
C VAL A 141 20.52 25.47 -30.19
N SER A 142 19.64 26.19 -29.47
CA SER A 142 19.38 25.90 -28.07
C SER A 142 18.65 24.58 -27.86
N GLY A 143 17.74 24.21 -28.77
CA GLY A 143 17.06 22.91 -28.76
C GLY A 143 18.01 21.73 -28.87
N GLU A 144 18.96 21.77 -29.81
CA GLU A 144 19.99 20.73 -29.95
C GLU A 144 20.88 20.64 -28.70
N ARG A 145 21.29 21.78 -28.15
CA ARG A 145 22.09 21.82 -26.92
C ARG A 145 21.35 21.30 -25.70
N LEU A 146 20.05 21.61 -25.58
CA LEU A 146 19.21 21.09 -24.50
C LEU A 146 19.03 19.59 -24.62
N TYR A 147 18.86 19.10 -25.86
CA TYR A 147 18.73 17.67 -26.14
C TYR A 147 20.00 16.91 -25.76
N ASP A 148 21.17 17.39 -26.20
CA ASP A 148 22.46 16.79 -25.85
C ASP A 148 22.70 16.82 -24.33
N TRP A 149 22.39 17.93 -23.65
CA TRP A 149 22.56 18.04 -22.21
C TRP A 149 21.58 17.16 -21.44
N GLY A 150 20.34 17.05 -21.92
CA GLY A 150 19.33 16.15 -21.39
C GLY A 150 19.71 14.68 -21.55
N LEU A 151 20.19 14.30 -22.73
CA LEU A 151 20.70 12.95 -22.99
C LEU A 151 21.90 12.64 -22.10
N ARG A 152 22.84 13.58 -21.99
CA ARG A 152 24.02 13.42 -21.12
C ARG A 152 23.64 13.34 -19.64
N GLY A 153 22.67 14.14 -19.20
CA GLY A 153 22.14 14.10 -17.83
C GLY A 153 21.44 12.78 -17.54
N TYR A 154 20.63 12.28 -18.48
CA TYR A 154 19.99 10.98 -18.38
C TYR A 154 21.00 9.85 -18.26
N ILE A 155 22.01 9.82 -19.14
CA ILE A 155 23.08 8.82 -19.10
C ILE A 155 23.82 8.85 -17.77
N VAL A 156 24.16 10.04 -17.25
CA VAL A 156 24.83 10.17 -15.94
C VAL A 156 23.95 9.64 -14.81
N ILE A 157 22.65 9.93 -14.82
CA ILE A 157 21.72 9.42 -13.80
C ILE A 157 21.55 7.90 -13.93
N GLU A 158 21.46 7.40 -15.15
CA GLU A 158 21.34 5.97 -15.45
C GLU A 158 22.60 5.21 -14.99
N ASP A 159 23.79 5.74 -15.26
CA ASP A 159 25.06 5.16 -14.79
C ASP A 159 25.15 5.20 -13.26
N LEU A 160 24.80 6.31 -12.62
CA LEU A 160 24.77 6.40 -11.16
C LEU A 160 23.78 5.41 -10.54
N TRP A 161 22.61 5.23 -11.17
CA TRP A 161 21.62 4.25 -10.73
C TRP A 161 22.14 2.82 -10.91
N LYS A 162 22.72 2.50 -12.06
CA LYS A 162 23.30 1.19 -12.33
C LYS A 162 24.47 0.88 -11.40
N GLU A 163 25.35 1.82 -11.10
CA GLU A 163 26.44 1.62 -10.13
C GLU A 163 25.92 1.38 -8.70
N ASN A 164 24.84 2.06 -8.30
CA ASN A 164 24.24 1.89 -6.97
C ASN A 164 23.52 0.54 -6.83
N PHE A 165 22.80 0.11 -7.86
CA PHE A 165 21.95 -1.09 -7.81
C PHE A 165 22.65 -2.38 -8.30
N GLN A 166 23.65 -2.29 -9.19
CA GLN A 166 24.43 -3.45 -9.69
C GLN A 166 25.69 -3.78 -8.87
N LYS A 167 25.91 -3.16 -7.70
CA LYS A 167 26.85 -3.67 -6.70
C LYS A 167 26.15 -4.51 -5.61
N PRO A 168 25.55 -5.69 -5.89
CA PRO A 168 25.33 -6.68 -4.84
C PRO A 168 26.66 -7.44 -4.62
N GLY A 169 27.31 -7.16 -3.50
CA GLY A 169 28.25 -8.08 -2.85
C GLY A 169 29.53 -8.45 -3.62
N ASN A 170 30.57 -7.63 -3.53
CA ASN A 170 31.92 -8.16 -3.45
C ASN A 170 32.40 -8.04 -1.98
N VAL A 171 31.88 -8.94 -1.14
CA VAL A 171 32.54 -9.32 0.10
C VAL A 171 33.53 -10.40 -0.28
N LYS A 172 34.79 -10.03 -0.50
CA LYS A 172 35.91 -10.98 -0.42
C LYS A 172 36.94 -10.46 0.57
N ASN A 173 36.69 -10.87 1.81
CA ASN A 173 37.64 -11.40 2.79
C ASN A 173 39.00 -10.71 2.87
N SER A 174 39.14 -9.92 3.94
CA SER A 174 40.41 -9.58 4.58
C SER A 174 41.22 -10.84 4.90
N PRO A 175 42.50 -10.97 4.49
CA PRO A 175 43.40 -11.92 5.11
C PRO A 175 44.04 -11.26 6.33
N GLY A 176 43.58 -11.69 7.51
CA GLY A 176 44.30 -11.45 8.76
C GLY A 176 45.60 -12.25 8.82
N THR A 177 46.62 -11.60 9.37
CA THR A 177 47.63 -12.14 10.29
C THR A 177 48.21 -13.54 10.02
N LYS A 178 49.49 -13.55 9.61
CA LYS A 178 50.54 -14.30 10.30
C LYS A 178 51.82 -13.47 10.31
#